data_AF-A0A836VZA6-F1
#
_entry.id   AF-A0A836VZA6-F1
#
_cell.length_a   1.000
_cell.length_b   1.000
_cell.length_c   1.000
_cell.angle_alpha   90.00
_cell.angle_beta   90.00
_cell.angle_gamma   90.00
#
_symmetry.space_group_name_H-M   'P 1'
#
loop_
_entity.id
_entity.type
_entity.pdbx_description
1 polymer ?
#
loop_
_entity_poly.entity_id
_entity_poly.type
_entity_poly.pdbx_seq_one_letter_code
_entity_poly.pdbx_strand_id
1 'polypeptide(L)'
;MGCRFKSYAGYKRLARLYEYQAKEILSRSGIRIPKGFVINSLEELESKLDDLEPPVVLKAQVWLTGRKDLNGIRFANTKDEVIREAKDLLGIKLKKFTVEKVLIEERITIKQECFAGLMIDDGRKRPLLIFSAAGGTGIEERGGRTILIDPSTGLEKHKVVGLLKEGGLTGKTLIRTADLVSKLYPIMKRYDARSLEVNPIAITDEGIAIALDCHMAIDDYAVYRHPELKIEVAREFDRPPTELERIAYKVESKDYRGTFYFFQVVEDVPADGAYIGFHGAGGGGSMFSMDAVTAQGYQIANFCDTSGNPPASKVYRAARIILSQPNISGYFASGSGVASQEQVQSARGLVKAFLEENLSIPAVIRLGGNMEEEAVRILKTYLTDIPAPVEGYGKDDPPDLCALRLKELIRPGTIHQVSRFTLPEPFPYRFETFSGLISIDHQRCRNCQSRGCIEACRYQILKLEDQRPVLAQDPAAVKKGRCPECLACELFCRFHEQDAIRIILPIPGLEAYRQRLSDGDHHRQG
;
A
#
# COMPACT_ATOMS: atom_id res chain seq x y z
N MET A 1 10.49 -33.22 19.27
CA MET A 1 10.30 -33.32 17.80
C MET A 1 10.65 -31.97 17.20
N GLY A 2 11.73 -31.90 16.42
CA GLY A 2 12.18 -30.64 15.80
C GLY A 2 11.23 -30.25 14.67
N CYS A 3 10.66 -29.04 14.73
CA CYS A 3 9.94 -28.47 13.60
C CYS A 3 11.00 -27.97 12.62
N ARG A 4 11.04 -28.52 11.40
CA ARG A 4 11.85 -27.95 10.31
C ARG A 4 11.25 -26.57 9.98
N PHE A 5 12.05 -25.53 9.84
CA PHE A 5 11.53 -24.32 9.20
C PHE A 5 11.40 -24.64 7.72
N LYS A 6 10.27 -25.25 7.31
CA LYS A 6 9.81 -24.91 5.97
C LYS A 6 9.62 -23.40 6.01
N SER A 7 10.28 -22.68 5.10
CA SER A 7 10.04 -21.26 4.94
C SER A 7 8.53 -21.06 4.96
N TYR A 8 8.02 -20.49 6.05
CA TYR A 8 6.60 -20.17 6.19
C TYR A 8 6.38 -18.98 5.26
N ALA A 9 6.30 -19.30 3.97
CA ALA A 9 6.29 -18.37 2.84
C ALA A 9 5.09 -17.41 2.87
N GLY A 10 4.16 -17.59 3.81
CA GLY A 10 3.02 -16.70 4.06
C GLY A 10 3.41 -15.33 4.62
N TYR A 11 4.52 -15.19 5.36
CA TYR A 11 4.92 -13.90 5.96
C TYR A 11 5.75 -12.98 5.03
N LYS A 12 5.77 -13.27 3.72
CA LYS A 12 6.56 -12.51 2.74
C LYS A 12 6.03 -11.10 2.46
N ARG A 13 4.85 -10.75 2.96
CA ARG A 13 4.16 -9.51 2.64
C ARG A 13 3.61 -8.94 3.95
N LEU A 14 4.30 -8.02 4.61
CA LEU A 14 3.85 -7.35 5.83
C LEU A 14 4.39 -5.92 5.84
N ALA A 15 3.80 -5.02 6.63
CA ALA A 15 4.36 -3.70 6.87
C ALA A 15 5.67 -3.84 7.67
N ARG A 16 6.81 -3.81 6.98
CA ARG A 16 8.13 -4.13 7.56
C ARG A 16 8.86 -2.89 8.02
N LEU A 17 9.54 -3.03 9.15
CA LEU A 17 10.55 -2.08 9.59
C LEU A 17 11.89 -2.38 8.93
N TYR A 18 12.67 -1.33 8.66
CA TYR A 18 14.10 -1.51 8.41
C TYR A 18 14.80 -2.00 9.68
N GLU A 19 15.92 -2.71 9.54
CA GLU A 19 16.68 -3.26 10.68
C GLU A 19 17.00 -2.17 11.72
N TYR A 20 17.44 -0.99 11.30
CA TYR A 20 17.75 0.09 12.23
C TYR A 20 16.56 0.52 13.10
N GLN A 21 15.34 0.53 12.53
CA GLN A 21 14.12 0.89 13.25
C GLN A 21 13.75 -0.19 14.26
N ALA A 22 13.83 -1.46 13.86
CA ALA A 22 13.59 -2.58 14.75
C ALA A 22 14.62 -2.62 15.90
N LYS A 23 15.89 -2.35 15.61
CA LYS A 23 16.95 -2.26 16.64
C LYS A 23 16.75 -1.10 17.60
N GLU A 24 16.27 0.05 17.13
CA GLU A 24 15.91 1.17 18.02
C GLU A 24 14.81 0.76 19.02
N ILE A 25 13.79 0.02 18.57
CA ILE A 25 12.75 -0.54 19.44
C ILE A 25 13.33 -1.51 20.48
N LEU A 26 14.22 -2.41 20.05
CA LEU A 26 14.91 -3.33 20.96
C LEU A 26 15.71 -2.56 22.02
N SER A 27 16.50 -1.57 21.60
CA SER A 27 17.33 -0.73 22.48
C SER A 27 16.49 0.00 23.54
N ARG A 28 15.40 0.66 23.12
CA ARG A 28 14.44 1.33 24.03
C ARG A 28 13.77 0.37 25.02
N SER A 29 13.76 -0.93 24.70
CA SER A 29 13.21 -1.99 25.56
C SER A 29 14.28 -2.66 26.43
N GLY A 30 15.49 -2.10 26.48
CA GLY A 30 16.60 -2.60 27.30
C GLY A 30 17.23 -3.88 26.75
N ILE A 31 17.15 -4.10 25.45
CA ILE A 31 17.91 -5.14 24.73
C ILE A 31 19.16 -4.49 24.15
N ARG A 32 20.33 -5.08 24.42
CA ARG A 32 21.59 -4.56 23.90
C ARG A 32 21.68 -4.79 22.39
N ILE A 33 22.05 -3.75 21.67
CA ILE A 33 22.40 -3.76 20.25
C ILE A 33 23.81 -3.17 20.09
N PRO A 34 24.51 -3.45 18.99
CA PRO A 34 25.72 -2.72 18.61
C PRO A 34 25.48 -1.21 18.55
N LYS A 35 26.43 -0.42 19.04
CA LYS A 35 26.45 1.04 18.81
C LYS A 35 26.64 1.32 17.33
N GLY A 36 25.90 2.30 16.81
CA GLY A 36 25.96 2.65 15.41
C GLY A 36 25.00 3.76 15.03
N PHE A 37 25.03 4.14 13.77
CA PHE A 37 24.18 5.18 13.19
C PHE A 37 23.80 4.83 11.75
N VAL A 38 22.74 5.49 11.26
CA VAL A 38 22.29 5.36 9.87
C VAL A 38 22.72 6.59 9.09
N ILE A 39 23.06 6.36 7.82
CA ILE A 39 23.32 7.39 6.82
C ILE A 39 22.41 7.20 5.60
N ASN A 40 22.04 8.29 4.94
CA ASN A 40 21.41 8.29 3.61
C ASN A 40 22.25 9.01 2.54
N SER A 41 23.35 9.64 2.93
CA SER A 41 24.28 10.33 2.04
C SER A 41 25.70 10.28 2.59
N LEU A 42 26.69 10.64 1.75
CA LEU A 42 28.09 10.70 2.19
C LEU A 42 28.36 11.92 3.09
N GLU A 43 27.63 13.01 2.90
CA GLU A 43 27.71 14.20 3.76
C GLU A 43 27.25 13.87 5.18
N GLU A 44 26.19 13.06 5.33
CA GLU A 44 25.75 12.58 6.63
C GLU A 44 26.80 11.68 7.29
N LEU A 45 27.51 10.85 6.50
CA LEU A 45 28.61 10.03 6.99
C LEU A 45 29.75 10.88 7.55
N GLU A 46 30.21 11.89 6.80
CA GLU A 46 31.29 12.77 7.24
C GLU A 46 30.99 13.43 8.58
N SER A 47 29.74 13.84 8.80
CA SER A 47 29.30 14.45 10.07
C SER A 47 29.30 13.51 11.28
N LYS A 48 29.27 12.19 11.07
CA LYS A 48 29.15 11.16 12.12
C LYS A 48 30.35 10.23 12.21
N LEU A 49 31.36 10.41 11.35
CA LEU A 49 32.49 9.48 11.22
C LEU A 49 33.29 9.33 12.52
N ASP A 50 33.29 10.38 13.36
CA ASP A 50 33.96 10.38 14.67
C ASP A 50 33.10 9.82 15.81
N ASP A 51 31.81 9.52 15.56
CA ASP A 51 30.92 8.93 16.56
C ASP A 51 31.19 7.44 16.81
N LEU A 52 31.95 6.78 15.91
CA LEU A 52 32.19 5.35 15.94
C LEU A 52 33.58 4.99 15.43
N GLU A 53 34.37 4.35 16.30
CA GLU A 53 35.71 3.87 15.95
C GLU A 53 35.67 2.49 15.26
N PRO A 54 36.43 2.28 14.16
CA PRO A 54 36.62 0.97 13.56
C PRO A 54 37.22 -0.08 14.51
N PRO A 55 36.98 -1.40 14.30
CA PRO A 55 36.30 -1.99 13.14
C PRO A 55 34.77 -1.90 13.21
N VAL A 56 34.14 -1.67 12.04
CA VAL A 56 32.69 -1.55 11.88
C VAL A 56 32.13 -2.51 10.83
N VAL A 57 30.82 -2.67 10.84
CA VAL A 57 30.02 -3.38 9.85
C VAL A 57 29.07 -2.39 9.18
N LEU A 58 29.03 -2.38 7.85
CA LEU A 58 28.09 -1.61 7.05
C LEU A 58 26.99 -2.53 6.52
N LYS A 59 25.74 -2.17 6.73
CA LYS A 59 24.57 -2.99 6.39
C LYS A 59 23.56 -2.21 5.56
N ALA A 60 23.32 -2.67 4.35
CA ALA A 60 22.25 -2.16 3.49
C ALA A 60 20.89 -2.30 4.17
N GLN A 61 20.15 -1.20 4.26
CA GLN A 61 18.81 -1.17 4.84
C GLN A 61 17.76 -1.45 3.76
N VAL A 62 17.49 -2.74 3.55
CA VAL A 62 16.53 -3.25 2.56
C VAL A 62 15.76 -4.45 3.14
N TRP A 63 14.53 -4.70 2.68
CA TRP A 63 13.69 -5.82 3.17
C TRP A 63 14.05 -7.16 2.51
N LEU A 64 15.34 -7.49 2.47
CA LEU A 64 15.87 -8.75 1.94
C LEU A 64 16.51 -9.57 3.05
N THR A 65 16.27 -10.89 3.00
CA THR A 65 17.07 -11.87 3.73
C THR A 65 18.31 -12.24 2.92
N GLY A 66 19.34 -12.80 3.57
CA GLY A 66 20.57 -13.22 2.89
C GLY A 66 21.42 -12.07 2.36
N ARG A 67 21.34 -10.88 2.99
CA ARG A 67 22.07 -9.67 2.55
C ARG A 67 23.58 -9.90 2.43
N LYS A 68 24.17 -10.75 3.28
CA LYS A 68 25.59 -11.10 3.23
C LYS A 68 25.99 -11.71 1.88
N ASP A 69 25.18 -12.63 1.35
CA ASP A 69 25.45 -13.32 0.08
C ASP A 69 25.22 -12.41 -1.14
N LEU A 70 24.48 -11.31 -0.93
CA LEU A 70 24.22 -10.28 -1.94
C LEU A 70 25.16 -9.07 -1.83
N ASN A 71 26.27 -9.17 -1.09
CA ASN A 71 27.21 -8.06 -0.84
C ASN A 71 26.58 -6.82 -0.15
N GLY A 72 25.45 -7.03 0.54
CA GLY A 72 24.74 -6.00 1.31
C GLY A 72 25.21 -5.85 2.76
N ILE A 73 26.17 -6.67 3.20
CA ILE A 73 26.85 -6.55 4.49
C ILE A 73 28.35 -6.50 4.23
N ARG A 74 29.01 -5.41 4.61
CA ARG A 74 30.43 -5.18 4.40
C ARG A 74 31.14 -4.87 5.72
N PHE A 75 32.45 -5.02 5.74
CA PHE A 75 33.29 -4.81 6.92
C PHE A 75 34.35 -3.76 6.59
N ALA A 76 34.63 -2.88 7.54
CA ALA A 76 35.67 -1.86 7.42
C ALA A 76 36.47 -1.79 8.72
N ASN A 77 37.80 -1.71 8.61
CA ASN A 77 38.75 -1.69 9.72
C ASN A 77 39.38 -0.31 9.92
N THR A 78 39.21 0.62 8.99
CA THR A 78 39.71 2.01 9.07
C THR A 78 38.62 2.99 8.62
N LYS A 79 38.73 4.27 9.02
CA LYS A 79 37.78 5.32 8.60
C LYS A 79 37.73 5.49 7.08
N ASP A 80 38.87 5.37 6.39
CA ASP A 80 38.93 5.41 4.93
C ASP A 80 38.16 4.25 4.27
N GLU A 81 38.25 3.04 4.84
CA GLU A 81 37.45 1.90 4.39
C GLU A 81 35.96 2.15 4.60
N VAL A 82 35.55 2.77 5.72
CA VAL A 82 34.13 3.10 5.96
C VAL A 82 33.59 4.01 4.85
N ILE A 83 34.31 5.07 4.49
CA ILE A 83 33.89 6.01 3.44
C ILE A 83 33.77 5.29 2.09
N ARG A 84 34.78 4.48 1.74
CA ARG A 84 34.78 3.73 0.48
C ARG A 84 33.61 2.74 0.42
N GLU A 85 33.44 1.91 1.44
CA GLU A 85 32.38 0.91 1.47
C GLU A 85 30.99 1.55 1.50
N ALA A 86 30.80 2.69 2.18
CA ALA A 86 29.54 3.42 2.18
C ALA A 86 29.21 3.99 0.80
N LYS A 87 30.20 4.59 0.12
CA LYS A 87 30.05 5.10 -1.25
C LYS A 87 29.67 4.01 -2.24
N ASP A 88 30.32 2.85 -2.11
CA ASP A 88 30.07 1.71 -2.99
C ASP A 88 28.81 0.91 -2.64
N LEU A 89 28.18 1.19 -1.50
CA LEU A 89 26.96 0.50 -1.05
C LEU A 89 25.71 1.37 -1.22
N LEU A 90 25.81 2.69 -1.08
CA LEU A 90 24.70 3.61 -1.36
C LEU A 90 24.37 3.62 -2.86
N GLY A 91 23.08 3.54 -3.19
CA GLY A 91 22.58 3.60 -4.56
C GLY A 91 22.68 2.30 -5.35
N ILE A 92 23.36 1.25 -4.85
CA ILE A 92 23.40 -0.03 -5.56
C ILE A 92 22.03 -0.73 -5.53
N LYS A 93 21.76 -1.54 -6.56
CA LYS A 93 20.60 -2.42 -6.58
C LYS A 93 20.92 -3.78 -5.99
N LEU A 94 20.18 -4.17 -4.97
CA LEU A 94 20.12 -5.51 -4.42
C LEU A 94 18.79 -6.14 -4.81
N LYS A 95 18.80 -7.00 -5.83
CA LYS A 95 17.59 -7.55 -6.47
C LYS A 95 16.67 -6.40 -6.93
N LYS A 96 15.52 -6.23 -6.28
CA LYS A 96 14.49 -5.20 -6.58
C LYS A 96 14.49 -4.02 -5.61
N PHE A 97 15.55 -3.89 -4.82
CA PHE A 97 15.71 -2.81 -3.84
C PHE A 97 16.92 -1.97 -4.19
N THR A 98 16.75 -0.66 -4.22
CA THR A 98 17.86 0.29 -4.23
C THR A 98 18.26 0.61 -2.80
N VAL A 99 19.55 0.61 -2.50
CA VAL A 99 20.05 0.90 -1.16
C VAL A 99 20.07 2.41 -0.93
N GLU A 100 19.02 2.95 -0.32
CA GLU A 100 18.91 4.38 0.02
C GLU A 100 19.54 4.72 1.38
N LYS A 101 19.72 3.71 2.23
CA LYS A 101 20.22 3.88 3.60
C LYS A 101 21.18 2.77 3.97
N VAL A 102 22.22 3.12 4.72
CA VAL A 102 23.21 2.19 5.27
C VAL A 102 23.27 2.36 6.77
N LEU A 103 23.19 1.25 7.51
CA LEU A 103 23.46 1.19 8.94
C LEU A 103 24.93 0.85 9.15
N ILE A 104 25.64 1.68 9.92
CA ILE A 104 27.06 1.48 10.26
C ILE A 104 27.13 1.24 11.77
N GLU A 105 27.73 0.14 12.18
CA GLU A 105 27.77 -0.27 13.60
C GLU A 105 29.06 -0.95 14.00
N GLU A 106 29.39 -0.92 15.29
CA GLU A 106 30.57 -1.57 15.83
C GLU A 106 30.59 -3.08 15.51
N ARG A 107 31.77 -3.59 15.18
CA ARG A 107 31.95 -5.03 14.97
C ARG A 107 32.09 -5.74 16.32
N ILE A 108 31.10 -6.56 16.66
CA ILE A 108 31.12 -7.38 17.88
C ILE A 108 31.94 -8.66 17.68
N THR A 109 32.77 -9.02 18.67
CA THR A 109 33.44 -10.32 18.76
C THR A 109 32.45 -11.38 19.24
N ILE A 110 32.24 -12.42 18.43
CA ILE A 110 31.19 -13.42 18.63
C ILE A 110 31.81 -14.76 19.03
N LYS A 111 31.41 -15.27 20.20
CA LYS A 111 31.73 -16.64 20.65
C LYS A 111 30.72 -17.66 20.14
N GLN A 112 29.43 -17.29 20.17
CA GLN A 112 28.32 -18.15 19.74
C GLN A 112 27.19 -17.28 19.17
N GLU A 113 26.53 -17.78 18.13
CA GLU A 113 25.31 -17.19 17.58
C GLU A 113 24.08 -18.02 17.95
N CYS A 114 23.03 -17.35 18.41
CA CYS A 114 21.71 -17.94 18.65
C CYS A 114 20.66 -17.28 17.75
N PHE A 115 19.50 -17.92 17.65
CA PHE A 115 18.31 -17.41 16.97
C PHE A 115 17.13 -17.38 17.94
N ALA A 116 16.35 -16.31 17.92
CA ALA A 116 15.03 -16.28 18.53
C ALA A 116 14.04 -15.58 17.60
N GLY A 117 12.88 -16.20 17.36
CA GLY A 117 11.81 -15.65 16.56
C GLY A 117 10.46 -15.79 17.25
N LEU A 118 9.67 -14.72 17.19
CA LEU A 118 8.26 -14.72 17.55
C LEU A 118 7.43 -14.50 16.30
N MET A 119 6.36 -15.26 16.16
CA MET A 119 5.38 -15.10 15.09
C MET A 119 4.00 -15.49 15.59
N ILE A 120 2.95 -15.03 14.91
CA ILE A 120 1.61 -15.60 15.08
C ILE A 120 1.57 -16.94 14.34
N ASP A 121 1.11 -18.02 14.98
CA ASP A 121 0.78 -19.28 14.29
C ASP A 121 -0.71 -19.25 13.97
N ASP A 122 -1.07 -19.00 12.71
CA ASP A 122 -2.46 -18.88 12.27
C ASP A 122 -3.26 -20.19 12.45
N GLY A 123 -2.59 -21.33 12.29
CA GLY A 123 -3.23 -22.65 12.46
C GLY A 123 -3.60 -22.91 13.91
N ARG A 124 -2.72 -22.53 14.84
CA ARG A 124 -2.95 -22.66 16.29
C ARG A 124 -3.61 -21.44 16.92
N LYS A 125 -3.77 -20.36 16.16
CA LYS A 125 -4.33 -19.07 16.57
C LYS A 125 -3.62 -18.48 17.80
N ARG A 126 -2.30 -18.68 17.89
CA ARG A 126 -1.50 -18.30 19.07
C ARG A 126 -0.12 -17.82 18.67
N PRO A 127 0.49 -16.87 19.41
CA PRO A 127 1.89 -16.55 19.21
C PRO A 127 2.79 -17.75 19.53
N LEU A 128 3.87 -17.89 18.77
CA LEU A 128 4.84 -18.97 18.85
C LEU A 128 6.23 -18.37 19.02
N LEU A 129 6.93 -18.76 20.09
CA LEU A 129 8.36 -18.53 20.25
C LEU A 129 9.12 -19.72 19.67
N ILE A 130 10.11 -19.42 18.83
CA ILE A 130 11.08 -20.38 18.31
C ILE A 130 12.47 -19.96 18.78
N PHE A 131 13.25 -20.91 19.28
CA PHE A 131 14.63 -20.69 19.72
C PHE A 131 15.57 -21.75 19.15
N SER A 132 16.76 -21.33 18.74
CA SER A 132 17.87 -22.23 18.39
C SER A 132 19.19 -21.70 18.94
N ALA A 133 19.99 -22.59 19.52
CA ALA A 133 21.33 -22.28 20.00
C ALA A 133 22.39 -22.20 18.87
N ALA A 134 21.98 -22.46 17.62
CA ALA A 134 22.80 -22.36 16.42
C ALA A 134 22.16 -21.38 15.43
N GLY A 135 22.39 -20.08 15.66
CA GLY A 135 21.91 -18.96 14.83
C GLY A 135 22.71 -18.76 13.53
N GLY A 136 22.46 -17.65 12.85
CA GLY A 136 23.16 -17.27 11.62
C GLY A 136 22.53 -17.84 10.34
N THR A 137 23.33 -17.97 9.28
CA THR A 137 22.87 -18.50 7.99
C THR A 137 22.50 -19.99 8.08
N GLY A 138 21.47 -20.41 7.35
CA GLY A 138 20.99 -21.80 7.31
C GLY A 138 20.13 -22.24 8.49
N ILE A 139 19.64 -21.31 9.32
CA ILE A 139 18.73 -21.66 10.44
C ILE A 139 17.47 -22.37 9.98
N GLU A 140 16.98 -22.05 8.77
CA GLU A 140 15.72 -22.58 8.27
C GLU A 140 15.72 -24.13 8.18
N GLU A 141 16.85 -24.70 7.75
CA GLU A 141 17.00 -26.14 7.62
C GLU A 141 17.24 -26.85 8.96
N ARG A 142 17.85 -26.13 9.92
CA ARG A 142 18.28 -26.69 11.22
C ARG A 142 17.14 -26.85 12.23
N GLY A 143 16.05 -26.10 12.07
CA GLY A 143 14.92 -26.15 13.00
C GLY A 143 15.21 -25.50 14.35
N GLY A 144 14.19 -25.43 15.20
CA GLY A 144 14.28 -24.83 16.53
C GLY A 144 13.35 -25.51 17.53
N ARG A 145 13.59 -25.26 18.81
CA ARG A 145 12.64 -25.61 19.88
C ARG A 145 11.58 -24.52 19.96
N THR A 146 10.36 -24.91 20.31
CA THR A 146 9.20 -24.03 20.21
C THR A 146 8.35 -24.00 21.47
N ILE A 147 7.78 -22.84 21.79
CA ILE A 147 6.78 -22.67 22.85
C ILE A 147 5.59 -21.87 22.30
N LEU A 148 4.39 -22.40 22.49
CA LEU A 148 3.16 -21.66 22.25
C LEU A 148 2.86 -20.74 23.43
N ILE A 149 2.53 -19.50 23.11
CA ILE A 149 2.25 -18.45 24.08
C ILE A 149 0.74 -18.31 24.19
N ASP A 150 0.22 -18.24 25.41
CA ASP A 150 -1.18 -17.89 25.65
C ASP A 150 -1.29 -16.36 25.58
N PRO A 151 -2.13 -15.78 24.69
CA PRO A 151 -2.30 -14.33 24.63
C PRO A 151 -2.74 -13.69 25.95
N SER A 152 -3.46 -14.45 26.78
CA SER A 152 -4.04 -14.02 28.06
C SER A 152 -3.01 -13.98 29.18
N THR A 153 -2.12 -14.98 29.26
CA THR A 153 -1.10 -15.05 30.32
C THR A 153 0.28 -14.55 29.88
N GLY A 154 0.53 -14.51 28.57
CA GLY A 154 1.78 -14.06 27.97
C GLY A 154 2.94 -15.06 28.08
N LEU A 155 4.15 -14.56 27.83
CA LEU A 155 5.38 -15.35 27.85
C LEU A 155 6.01 -15.35 29.24
N GLU A 156 5.98 -16.48 29.92
CA GLU A 156 6.54 -16.63 31.27
C GLU A 156 8.04 -16.91 31.23
N LYS A 157 8.83 -16.14 32.00
CA LYS A 157 10.30 -16.20 31.98
C LYS A 157 10.86 -17.59 32.28
N HIS A 158 10.23 -18.37 33.18
CA HIS A 158 10.70 -19.72 33.50
C HIS A 158 10.56 -20.69 32.30
N LYS A 159 9.54 -20.51 31.45
CA LYS A 159 9.35 -21.29 30.21
C LYS A 159 10.44 -20.96 29.20
N VAL A 160 10.82 -19.67 29.08
CA VAL A 160 11.95 -19.24 28.25
C VAL A 160 13.26 -19.84 28.75
N VAL A 161 13.53 -19.79 30.06
CA VAL A 161 14.73 -20.40 30.64
C VAL A 161 14.78 -21.91 30.37
N GLY A 162 13.65 -22.61 30.53
CA GLY A 162 13.53 -24.04 30.18
C GLY A 162 13.89 -24.31 28.71
N LEU A 163 13.30 -23.54 27.79
CA LEU A 163 13.54 -23.66 26.35
C LEU A 163 15.01 -23.49 25.97
N LEU A 164 15.65 -22.46 26.51
CA LEU A 164 17.04 -22.12 26.22
C LEU A 164 18.00 -23.15 26.85
N LYS A 165 17.67 -23.65 28.05
CA LYS A 165 18.43 -24.71 28.72
C LYS A 165 18.37 -26.01 27.94
N GLU A 166 17.18 -26.42 27.49
CA GLU A 166 17.03 -27.55 26.58
C GLU A 166 17.77 -27.33 25.26
N GLY A 167 17.85 -26.08 24.81
CA GLY A 167 18.66 -25.60 23.69
C GLY A 167 20.17 -25.78 23.85
N GLY A 168 20.66 -26.05 25.07
CA GLY A 168 22.09 -26.22 25.37
C GLY A 168 22.76 -25.00 25.98
N LEU A 169 22.04 -23.90 26.23
CA LEU A 169 22.60 -22.75 26.95
C LEU A 169 22.67 -23.03 28.45
N THR A 170 23.78 -22.63 29.07
CA THR A 170 24.02 -22.83 30.51
C THR A 170 24.61 -21.57 31.17
N GLY A 171 24.67 -21.57 32.50
CA GLY A 171 25.36 -20.55 33.28
C GLY A 171 24.86 -19.11 33.04
N LYS A 172 25.81 -18.16 33.00
CA LYS A 172 25.51 -16.71 32.80
C LYS A 172 24.88 -16.43 31.44
N THR A 173 25.30 -17.16 30.39
CA THR A 173 24.78 -17.02 29.04
C THR A 173 23.30 -17.36 28.96
N LEU A 174 22.86 -18.43 29.63
CA LEU A 174 21.45 -18.80 29.73
C LEU A 174 20.61 -17.66 30.31
N ILE A 175 21.01 -17.11 31.46
CA ILE A 175 20.23 -16.09 32.15
C ILE A 175 20.12 -14.80 31.33
N ARG A 176 21.23 -14.34 30.74
CA ARG A 176 21.26 -13.12 29.93
C ARG A 176 20.52 -13.27 28.61
N THR A 177 20.64 -14.42 27.94
CA THR A 177 19.89 -14.70 26.71
C THR A 177 18.40 -14.86 27.01
N ALA A 178 18.04 -15.51 28.11
CA ALA A 178 16.64 -15.64 28.53
C ALA A 178 16.01 -14.29 28.87
N ASP A 179 16.76 -13.36 29.46
CA ASP A 179 16.30 -11.99 29.69
C ASP A 179 15.98 -11.27 28.38
N LEU A 180 16.89 -11.34 27.39
CA LEU A 180 16.67 -10.79 26.05
C LEU A 180 15.43 -11.42 25.39
N VAL A 181 15.36 -12.75 25.33
CA VAL A 181 14.27 -13.48 24.65
C VAL A 181 12.92 -13.22 25.32
N SER A 182 12.88 -13.10 26.64
CA SER A 182 11.65 -12.81 27.40
C SER A 182 11.10 -11.41 27.11
N LYS A 183 11.96 -10.45 26.74
CA LYS A 183 11.54 -9.08 26.36
C LYS A 183 10.93 -9.00 24.96
N LEU A 184 11.18 -9.98 24.08
CA LEU A 184 10.69 -9.94 22.70
C LEU A 184 9.16 -9.99 22.62
N TYR A 185 8.49 -10.75 23.48
CA TYR A 185 7.02 -10.88 23.42
C TYR A 185 6.27 -9.62 23.86
N PRO A 186 6.63 -8.97 24.99
CA PRO A 186 6.12 -7.64 25.32
C PRO A 186 6.31 -6.61 24.20
N ILE A 187 7.46 -6.65 23.50
CA ILE A 187 7.71 -5.77 22.34
C ILE A 187 6.76 -6.09 21.20
N MET A 188 6.66 -7.37 20.81
CA MET A 188 5.74 -7.82 19.76
C MET A 188 4.31 -7.36 20.04
N LYS A 189 3.83 -7.52 21.28
CA LYS A 189 2.49 -7.09 21.70
C LYS A 189 2.32 -5.57 21.70
N ARG A 190 3.33 -4.81 22.15
CA ARG A 190 3.26 -3.34 22.26
C ARG A 190 3.14 -2.64 20.90
N TYR A 191 3.78 -3.21 19.88
CA TYR A 191 3.85 -2.64 18.53
C TYR A 191 2.96 -3.39 17.53
N ASP A 192 2.01 -4.21 18.02
CA ASP A 192 1.10 -5.01 17.19
C ASP A 192 1.84 -5.77 16.07
N ALA A 193 3.01 -6.34 16.39
CA ALA A 193 3.82 -7.06 15.43
C ALA A 193 3.28 -8.46 15.18
N ARG A 194 3.22 -8.86 13.91
CA ARG A 194 2.91 -10.24 13.51
C ARG A 194 4.13 -11.14 13.57
N SER A 195 5.32 -10.59 13.38
CA SER A 195 6.57 -11.30 13.63
C SER A 195 7.67 -10.37 14.15
N LEU A 196 8.55 -10.96 14.95
CA LEU A 196 9.76 -10.32 15.50
C LEU A 196 10.85 -11.38 15.60
N GLU A 197 11.88 -11.26 14.79
CA GLU A 197 12.97 -12.21 14.66
C GLU A 197 14.32 -11.53 14.93
N VAL A 198 15.12 -12.11 15.82
CA VAL A 198 16.49 -11.66 16.11
C VAL A 198 17.45 -12.73 15.63
N ASN A 199 18.16 -12.45 14.53
CA ASN A 199 19.05 -13.40 13.87
C ASN A 199 20.32 -12.77 13.28
N PRO A 200 21.48 -12.82 13.95
CA PRO A 200 21.75 -13.58 15.17
C PRO A 200 21.58 -12.75 16.46
N ILE A 201 21.34 -13.45 17.56
CA ILE A 201 21.74 -13.01 18.91
C ILE A 201 23.18 -13.46 19.11
N ALA A 202 24.12 -12.52 19.18
CA ALA A 202 25.51 -12.83 19.51
C ALA A 202 25.72 -12.98 21.00
N ILE A 203 26.49 -14.00 21.38
CA ILE A 203 27.01 -14.21 22.72
C ILE A 203 28.51 -13.90 22.67
N THR A 204 28.95 -12.95 23.49
CA THR A 204 30.37 -12.58 23.63
C THR A 204 31.10 -13.56 24.55
N ASP A 205 32.44 -13.46 24.63
CA ASP A 205 33.25 -14.26 25.56
C ASP A 205 32.89 -14.04 27.03
N GLU A 206 32.43 -12.84 27.39
CA GLU A 206 31.93 -12.49 28.72
C GLU A 206 30.49 -13.01 28.97
N GLY A 207 29.91 -13.72 28.00
CA GLY A 207 28.55 -14.25 28.04
C GLY A 207 27.48 -13.16 27.95
N ILE A 208 27.76 -12.03 27.30
CA ILE A 208 26.76 -10.97 27.06
C ILE A 208 25.97 -11.33 25.81
N ALA A 209 24.63 -11.27 25.89
CA ALA A 209 23.74 -11.43 24.73
C ALA A 209 23.46 -10.08 24.07
N ILE A 210 23.70 -9.98 22.76
CA ILE A 210 23.56 -8.77 21.95
C ILE A 210 22.75 -9.11 20.69
N ALA A 211 21.71 -8.34 20.38
CA ALA A 211 20.94 -8.50 19.15
C ALA A 211 21.68 -7.85 17.98
N LEU A 212 22.28 -8.65 17.08
CA LEU A 212 23.05 -8.13 15.95
C LEU A 212 22.15 -7.70 14.79
N ASP A 213 21.07 -8.42 14.55
CA ASP A 213 20.09 -8.13 13.50
C ASP A 213 18.68 -8.36 14.06
N CYS A 214 17.71 -7.59 13.58
CA CYS A 214 16.31 -7.70 13.96
C CYS A 214 15.41 -7.45 12.75
N HIS A 215 14.55 -8.41 12.45
CA HIS A 215 13.48 -8.27 11.48
C HIS A 215 12.14 -8.22 12.22
N MET A 216 11.39 -7.15 12.01
CA MET A 216 10.10 -6.94 12.67
C MET A 216 9.07 -6.52 11.65
N ALA A 217 7.93 -7.21 11.68
CA ALA A 217 6.83 -7.01 10.74
C ALA A 217 5.56 -6.70 11.52
N ILE A 218 4.96 -5.56 11.20
CA ILE A 218 3.80 -4.98 11.88
C ILE A 218 2.52 -5.44 11.19
N ASP A 219 1.46 -5.64 11.98
CA ASP A 219 0.11 -5.79 11.40
C ASP A 219 -0.24 -4.49 10.67
N ASP A 220 -0.50 -4.59 9.37
CA ASP A 220 -0.76 -3.44 8.50
C ASP A 220 -1.99 -2.65 8.95
N TYR A 221 -3.01 -3.34 9.48
CA TYR A 221 -4.18 -2.70 10.09
C TYR A 221 -3.87 -1.96 11.40
N ALA A 222 -2.74 -2.22 12.05
CA ALA A 222 -2.35 -1.54 13.28
C ALA A 222 -1.49 -0.29 13.05
N VAL A 223 -0.95 -0.09 11.84
CA VAL A 223 0.05 0.97 11.57
C VAL A 223 -0.45 2.37 11.94
N TYR A 224 -1.75 2.66 11.78
CA TYR A 224 -2.32 3.95 12.15
C TYR A 224 -2.19 4.27 13.66
N ARG A 225 -2.06 3.25 14.51
CA ARG A 225 -1.82 3.40 15.96
C ARG A 225 -0.36 3.67 16.30
N HIS A 226 0.54 3.52 15.33
CA HIS A 226 1.99 3.57 15.49
C HIS A 226 2.66 4.63 14.59
N PRO A 227 2.24 5.90 14.64
CA PRO A 227 2.85 6.96 13.82
C PRO A 227 4.36 7.11 14.08
N GLU A 228 4.84 6.75 15.27
CA GLU A 228 6.26 6.75 15.64
C GLU A 228 7.13 5.81 14.79
N LEU A 229 6.53 4.79 14.16
CA LEU A 229 7.24 3.83 13.31
C LEU A 229 7.57 4.39 11.93
N LYS A 230 6.97 5.52 11.54
CA LYS A 230 7.22 6.21 10.25
C LYS A 230 7.04 5.28 9.03
N ILE A 231 6.10 4.35 9.10
CA ILE A 231 5.72 3.49 7.98
C ILE A 231 4.88 4.31 7.00
N GLU A 232 5.42 4.57 5.81
CA GLU A 232 4.76 5.43 4.83
C GLU A 232 3.52 4.78 4.20
N VAL A 233 3.60 3.48 3.91
CA VAL A 233 2.51 2.71 3.31
C VAL A 233 2.24 1.48 4.17
N ALA A 234 1.07 1.45 4.80
CA ALA A 234 0.61 0.34 5.63
C ALA A 234 0.00 -0.77 4.76
N ARG A 235 0.81 -1.34 3.86
CA ARG A 235 0.39 -2.44 3.02
C ARG A 235 1.50 -3.45 2.83
N GLU A 236 1.05 -4.67 2.58
CA GLU A 236 1.89 -5.81 2.34
C GLU A 236 2.47 -5.80 0.92
N PHE A 237 3.69 -5.28 0.75
CA PHE A 237 4.43 -5.41 -0.50
C PHE A 237 5.60 -6.37 -0.34
N ASP A 238 5.92 -7.08 -1.43
CA ASP A 238 7.14 -7.86 -1.49
C ASP A 238 8.35 -7.03 -1.95
N ARG A 239 8.11 -5.80 -2.43
CA ARG A 239 9.04 -4.79 -2.97
C ARG A 239 8.73 -3.41 -2.37
N PRO A 240 9.59 -2.39 -2.56
CA PRO A 240 9.20 -1.02 -2.25
C PRO A 240 7.95 -0.61 -3.06
N PRO A 241 7.02 0.16 -2.47
CA PRO A 241 5.84 0.60 -3.20
C PRO A 241 6.24 1.58 -4.31
N THR A 242 5.61 1.42 -5.48
CA THR A 242 5.80 2.32 -6.62
C THR A 242 5.28 3.71 -6.27
N GLU A 243 5.66 4.71 -7.08
CA GLU A 243 5.12 6.04 -6.91
C GLU A 243 3.59 6.08 -7.02
N LEU A 244 3.01 5.35 -7.98
CA LEU A 244 1.56 5.31 -8.17
C LEU A 244 0.84 4.65 -6.98
N GLU A 245 1.42 3.60 -6.39
CA GLU A 245 0.91 2.97 -5.17
C GLU A 245 0.95 3.91 -3.96
N ARG A 246 2.01 4.73 -3.84
CA ARG A 246 2.11 5.77 -2.79
C ARG A 246 1.06 6.86 -2.98
N ILE A 247 0.82 7.29 -4.23
CA ILE A 247 -0.24 8.25 -4.57
C ILE A 247 -1.61 7.67 -4.18
N ALA A 248 -1.88 6.42 -4.52
CA ALA A 248 -3.12 5.74 -4.18
C ALA A 248 -3.33 5.63 -2.66
N TYR A 249 -2.29 5.24 -1.92
CA TYR A 249 -2.38 5.15 -0.46
C TYR A 249 -2.60 6.52 0.21
N LYS A 250 -2.02 7.60 -0.31
CA LYS A 250 -2.28 8.97 0.19
C LYS A 250 -3.73 9.40 0.03
N VAL A 251 -4.40 8.94 -1.03
CA VAL A 251 -5.85 9.16 -1.23
C VAL A 251 -6.66 8.34 -0.22
N GLU A 252 -6.34 7.06 -0.05
CA GLU A 252 -7.07 6.16 0.84
C GLU A 252 -6.92 6.51 2.32
N SER A 253 -5.69 6.70 2.79
CA SER A 253 -5.33 6.82 4.21
C SER A 253 -6.06 7.93 4.97
N LYS A 254 -6.63 8.91 4.26
CA LYS A 254 -7.38 10.04 4.84
C LYS A 254 -8.89 9.90 4.69
N ASP A 255 -9.39 8.93 3.94
CA ASP A 255 -10.82 8.79 3.64
C ASP A 255 -11.35 7.43 4.15
N TYR A 256 -12.09 7.45 5.24
CA TYR A 256 -12.68 6.27 5.87
C TYR A 256 -14.01 5.82 5.23
N ARG A 257 -14.53 6.54 4.21
CA ARG A 257 -15.83 6.26 3.58
C ARG A 257 -15.69 5.14 2.54
N GLY A 258 -15.81 3.89 2.96
CA GLY A 258 -15.55 2.72 2.11
C GLY A 258 -14.07 2.50 1.82
N THR A 259 -13.75 1.36 1.23
CA THR A 259 -12.39 0.89 0.92
C THR A 259 -11.90 1.47 -0.40
N PHE A 260 -10.59 1.76 -0.50
CA PHE A 260 -9.90 1.95 -1.77
C PHE A 260 -8.53 1.29 -1.72
N TYR A 261 -8.48 0.02 -2.09
CA TYR A 261 -7.24 -0.72 -2.23
C TYR A 261 -6.71 -0.62 -3.66
N PHE A 262 -5.40 -0.50 -3.85
CA PHE A 262 -4.76 -0.43 -5.18
C PHE A 262 -3.33 -1.00 -5.14
N PHE A 263 -3.05 -1.99 -5.96
CA PHE A 263 -1.76 -2.66 -6.04
C PHE A 263 -1.40 -2.90 -7.50
N GLN A 264 -0.18 -2.57 -7.91
CA GLN A 264 0.30 -2.90 -9.24
C GLN A 264 0.81 -4.34 -9.26
N VAL A 265 0.10 -5.20 -10.00
CA VAL A 265 0.51 -6.59 -10.24
C VAL A 265 1.76 -6.61 -11.12
N VAL A 266 1.81 -5.68 -12.09
CA VAL A 266 2.97 -5.41 -12.93
C VAL A 266 3.34 -3.93 -12.80
N GLU A 267 4.60 -3.63 -12.48
CA GLU A 267 5.09 -2.25 -12.30
C GLU A 267 5.12 -1.49 -13.63
N ASP A 268 5.69 -2.11 -14.66
CA ASP A 268 5.81 -1.58 -16.01
C ASP A 268 5.03 -2.46 -16.99
N VAL A 269 3.83 -2.00 -17.36
CA VAL A 269 2.97 -2.72 -18.31
C VAL A 269 3.59 -2.67 -19.72
N PRO A 270 3.94 -3.82 -20.32
CA PRO A 270 4.43 -3.88 -21.71
C PRO A 270 3.42 -3.34 -22.71
N ALA A 271 3.92 -2.73 -23.79
CA ALA A 271 3.09 -2.26 -24.91
C ALA A 271 2.69 -3.39 -25.89
N ASP A 272 2.39 -4.59 -25.37
CA ASP A 272 2.00 -5.77 -26.16
C ASP A 272 0.48 -5.92 -26.31
N GLY A 273 -0.28 -5.11 -25.59
CA GLY A 273 -1.73 -5.10 -25.58
C GLY A 273 -2.37 -6.26 -24.81
N ALA A 274 -1.60 -6.97 -23.97
CA ALA A 274 -2.08 -8.12 -23.22
C ALA A 274 -2.73 -7.76 -21.88
N TYR A 275 -2.63 -6.50 -21.42
CA TYR A 275 -2.96 -6.13 -20.05
C TYR A 275 -4.24 -5.31 -19.92
N ILE A 276 -5.02 -5.60 -18.87
CA ILE A 276 -6.28 -4.93 -18.54
C ILE A 276 -6.13 -4.18 -17.22
N GLY A 277 -6.59 -2.94 -17.19
CA GLY A 277 -6.79 -2.18 -15.96
C GLY A 277 -8.01 -2.71 -15.23
N PHE A 278 -7.84 -3.21 -14.01
CA PHE A 278 -8.90 -3.92 -13.29
C PHE A 278 -9.40 -3.11 -12.09
N HIS A 279 -10.73 -3.01 -11.95
CA HIS A 279 -11.42 -2.30 -10.89
C HIS A 279 -12.44 -3.20 -10.17
N GLY A 280 -12.02 -3.74 -9.04
CA GLY A 280 -12.82 -4.62 -8.20
C GLY A 280 -13.82 -3.90 -7.31
N ALA A 281 -14.92 -4.59 -6.99
CA ALA A 281 -15.84 -4.23 -5.91
C ALA A 281 -16.15 -5.46 -5.03
N GLY A 282 -15.35 -5.61 -3.97
CA GLY A 282 -15.36 -6.70 -3.00
C GLY A 282 -14.34 -7.78 -3.33
N GLY A 283 -13.47 -8.13 -2.37
CA GLY A 283 -12.31 -9.00 -2.58
C GLY A 283 -12.60 -10.32 -3.32
N GLY A 284 -13.45 -11.19 -2.76
CA GLY A 284 -13.70 -12.52 -3.35
C GLY A 284 -14.31 -12.49 -4.77
N GLY A 285 -15.32 -11.63 -5.00
CA GLY A 285 -15.96 -11.50 -6.31
C GLY A 285 -15.05 -10.85 -7.35
N SER A 286 -14.16 -9.95 -6.91
CA SER A 286 -13.15 -9.34 -7.77
C SER A 286 -12.12 -10.37 -8.24
N MET A 287 -11.66 -11.26 -7.36
CA MET A 287 -10.73 -12.33 -7.76
C MET A 287 -11.34 -13.28 -8.80
N PHE A 288 -12.60 -13.70 -8.60
CA PHE A 288 -13.31 -14.50 -9.59
C PHE A 288 -13.44 -13.78 -10.94
N SER A 289 -13.64 -12.46 -10.91
CA SER A 289 -13.73 -11.64 -12.12
C SER A 289 -12.37 -11.47 -12.82
N MET A 290 -11.25 -11.49 -12.09
CA MET A 290 -9.91 -11.53 -12.68
C MET A 290 -9.64 -12.85 -13.39
N ASP A 291 -10.11 -13.97 -12.82
CA ASP A 291 -9.99 -15.29 -13.45
C ASP A 291 -10.76 -15.31 -14.78
N ALA A 292 -11.95 -14.70 -14.84
CA ALA A 292 -12.72 -14.56 -16.08
C ALA A 292 -11.96 -13.78 -17.16
N VAL A 293 -11.32 -12.66 -16.81
CA VAL A 293 -10.46 -11.89 -17.74
C VAL A 293 -9.24 -12.72 -18.19
N THR A 294 -8.63 -13.45 -17.27
CA THR A 294 -7.46 -14.30 -17.56
C THR A 294 -7.83 -15.47 -18.48
N ALA A 295 -9.01 -16.07 -18.29
CA ALA A 295 -9.53 -17.12 -19.15
C ALA A 295 -9.75 -16.65 -20.61
N GLN A 296 -9.90 -15.34 -20.84
CA GLN A 296 -9.99 -14.76 -22.18
C GLN A 296 -8.62 -14.54 -22.85
N GLY A 297 -7.51 -14.76 -22.14
CA GLY A 297 -6.14 -14.64 -22.64
C GLY A 297 -5.46 -13.33 -22.28
N TYR A 298 -6.08 -12.48 -21.47
CA TYR A 298 -5.49 -11.23 -20.98
C TYR A 298 -4.80 -11.42 -19.64
N GLN A 299 -3.95 -10.46 -19.27
CA GLN A 299 -3.32 -10.35 -17.98
C GLN A 299 -3.85 -9.12 -17.23
N ILE A 300 -3.71 -9.12 -15.91
CA ILE A 300 -4.18 -8.03 -15.05
C ILE A 300 -3.01 -7.10 -14.72
N ALA A 301 -3.13 -5.81 -15.03
CA ALA A 301 -2.10 -4.81 -14.73
C ALA A 301 -2.03 -4.47 -13.23
N ASN A 302 -3.20 -4.34 -12.60
CA ASN A 302 -3.35 -3.94 -11.21
C ASN A 302 -4.50 -4.70 -10.54
N PHE A 303 -4.45 -4.78 -9.22
CA PHE A 303 -5.62 -5.07 -8.42
C PHE A 303 -6.12 -3.76 -7.80
N CYS A 304 -7.42 -3.49 -7.89
CA CYS A 304 -8.06 -2.38 -7.20
C CYS A 304 -9.34 -2.89 -6.55
N ASP A 305 -9.68 -2.42 -5.35
CA ASP A 305 -10.96 -2.71 -4.69
C ASP A 305 -11.59 -1.44 -4.14
N THR A 306 -12.80 -1.13 -4.62
CA THR A 306 -13.67 -0.07 -4.07
C THR A 306 -14.94 -0.66 -3.48
N SER A 307 -14.80 -1.27 -2.29
CA SER A 307 -15.86 -1.91 -1.54
C SER A 307 -16.32 -1.07 -0.33
N GLY A 308 -17.34 -1.52 0.41
CA GLY A 308 -17.78 -0.85 1.63
C GLY A 308 -18.58 0.44 1.40
N ASN A 309 -19.27 0.56 0.26
CA ASN A 309 -20.08 1.71 -0.13
C ASN A 309 -19.30 3.03 -0.22
N PRO A 310 -18.23 3.08 -1.04
CA PRO A 310 -17.42 4.28 -1.21
C PRO A 310 -18.21 5.37 -1.96
N PRO A 311 -17.93 6.66 -1.69
CA PRO A 311 -18.54 7.76 -2.44
C PRO A 311 -18.04 7.77 -3.88
N ALA A 312 -18.82 8.39 -4.77
CA ALA A 312 -18.44 8.56 -6.17
C ALA A 312 -17.07 9.24 -6.34
N SER A 313 -16.70 10.15 -5.44
CA SER A 313 -15.38 10.79 -5.44
C SER A 313 -14.23 9.83 -5.19
N LYS A 314 -14.42 8.75 -4.42
CA LYS A 314 -13.39 7.73 -4.19
C LYS A 314 -13.26 6.81 -5.39
N VAL A 315 -14.38 6.39 -5.99
CA VAL A 315 -14.38 5.60 -7.24
C VAL A 315 -13.74 6.36 -8.39
N TYR A 316 -14.02 7.67 -8.51
CA TYR A 316 -13.36 8.56 -9.48
C TYR A 316 -11.83 8.50 -9.32
N ARG A 317 -11.31 8.64 -8.10
CA ARG A 317 -9.85 8.63 -7.87
C ARG A 317 -9.23 7.28 -8.17
N ALA A 318 -9.88 6.19 -7.78
CA ALA A 318 -9.47 4.83 -8.12
C ALA A 318 -9.36 4.67 -9.64
N ALA A 319 -10.39 5.09 -10.39
CA ALA A 319 -10.38 5.03 -11.84
C ALA A 319 -9.26 5.87 -12.47
N ARG A 320 -9.04 7.10 -12.03
CA ARG A 320 -7.94 7.95 -12.52
C ARG A 320 -6.56 7.35 -12.22
N ILE A 321 -6.38 6.70 -11.07
CA ILE A 321 -5.14 6.01 -10.71
C ILE A 321 -4.92 4.80 -11.62
N ILE A 322 -5.93 3.95 -11.85
CA ILE A 322 -5.85 2.82 -12.78
C ILE A 322 -5.47 3.31 -14.18
N LEU A 323 -6.14 4.36 -14.66
CA LEU A 323 -5.89 5.01 -15.95
C LEU A 323 -4.59 5.84 -15.98
N SER A 324 -3.80 5.84 -14.91
CA SER A 324 -2.44 6.40 -14.94
C SER A 324 -1.38 5.36 -15.27
N GLN A 325 -1.79 4.10 -15.47
CA GLN A 325 -0.93 3.04 -15.96
C GLN A 325 -0.96 3.05 -17.50
N PRO A 326 0.20 3.20 -18.18
CA PRO A 326 0.25 3.13 -19.63
C PRO A 326 -0.03 1.71 -20.12
N ASN A 327 -0.26 1.59 -21.43
CA ASN A 327 -0.26 0.32 -22.16
C ASN A 327 -1.36 -0.69 -21.84
N ILE A 328 -2.28 -0.40 -20.91
CA ILE A 328 -3.49 -1.22 -20.73
C ILE A 328 -4.38 -1.14 -21.98
N SER A 329 -4.91 -2.27 -22.43
CA SER A 329 -5.75 -2.35 -23.65
C SER A 329 -7.23 -2.19 -23.39
N GLY A 330 -7.66 -2.30 -22.14
CA GLY A 330 -9.05 -2.14 -21.75
C GLY A 330 -9.20 -1.91 -20.25
N TYR A 331 -10.41 -1.50 -19.86
CA TYR A 331 -10.78 -1.26 -18.47
C TYR A 331 -11.90 -2.21 -18.07
N PHE A 332 -11.66 -3.05 -17.06
CA PHE A 332 -12.66 -4.01 -16.59
C PHE A 332 -13.01 -3.72 -15.14
N ALA A 333 -14.29 -3.46 -14.89
CA ALA A 333 -14.80 -3.31 -13.53
C ALA A 333 -15.81 -4.40 -13.21
N SER A 334 -15.64 -5.09 -12.08
CA SER A 334 -16.56 -6.14 -11.65
C SER A 334 -16.43 -6.43 -10.15
N GLY A 335 -17.47 -6.99 -9.54
CA GLY A 335 -17.52 -7.34 -8.13
C GLY A 335 -18.33 -8.60 -7.86
N SER A 336 -18.74 -8.80 -6.61
CA SER A 336 -19.57 -9.97 -6.24
C SER A 336 -20.96 -9.97 -6.87
N GLY A 337 -21.49 -8.79 -7.20
CA GLY A 337 -22.84 -8.61 -7.73
C GLY A 337 -23.97 -8.69 -6.68
N VAL A 338 -23.62 -8.84 -5.40
CA VAL A 338 -24.59 -8.95 -4.28
C VAL A 338 -24.35 -7.88 -3.20
N ALA A 339 -23.73 -6.76 -3.58
CA ALA A 339 -23.34 -5.73 -2.62
C ALA A 339 -24.51 -4.82 -2.23
N SER A 340 -24.65 -4.51 -0.94
CA SER A 340 -25.52 -3.42 -0.44
C SER A 340 -25.05 -2.03 -0.85
N GLN A 341 -23.84 -1.94 -1.43
CA GLN A 341 -23.28 -0.73 -2.00
C GLN A 341 -24.16 -0.18 -3.12
N GLU A 342 -24.40 1.13 -3.08
CA GLU A 342 -25.15 1.84 -4.12
C GLU A 342 -24.30 1.95 -5.40
N GLN A 343 -24.69 1.20 -6.42
CA GLN A 343 -23.94 1.14 -7.69
C GLN A 343 -23.97 2.46 -8.46
N VAL A 344 -24.95 3.32 -8.19
CA VAL A 344 -25.00 4.68 -8.76
C VAL A 344 -23.79 5.52 -8.36
N GLN A 345 -23.18 5.30 -7.20
CA GLN A 345 -21.96 6.02 -6.81
C GLN A 345 -20.78 5.57 -7.68
N SER A 346 -20.67 4.27 -7.91
CA SER A 346 -19.66 3.70 -8.81
C SER A 346 -19.83 4.23 -10.24
N ALA A 347 -21.04 4.17 -10.79
CA ALA A 347 -21.32 4.70 -12.12
C ALA A 347 -20.96 6.18 -12.25
N ARG A 348 -21.37 7.03 -11.31
CA ARG A 348 -21.07 8.48 -11.36
C ARG A 348 -19.57 8.78 -11.27
N GLY A 349 -18.85 8.05 -10.41
CA GLY A 349 -17.39 8.18 -10.30
C GLY A 349 -16.67 7.79 -11.59
N LEU A 350 -17.09 6.67 -12.20
CA LEU A 350 -16.57 6.20 -13.49
C LEU A 350 -16.89 7.16 -14.63
N VAL A 351 -18.14 7.64 -14.72
CA VAL A 351 -18.55 8.62 -15.74
C VAL A 351 -17.64 9.85 -15.70
N LYS A 352 -17.47 10.45 -14.52
CA LYS A 352 -16.59 11.62 -14.37
C LYS A 352 -15.15 11.29 -14.79
N ALA A 353 -14.61 10.16 -14.34
CA ALA A 353 -13.23 9.76 -14.64
C ALA A 353 -13.03 9.54 -16.15
N PHE A 354 -13.93 8.82 -16.81
CA PHE A 354 -13.81 8.49 -18.23
C PHE A 354 -14.02 9.70 -19.14
N LEU A 355 -14.90 10.63 -18.76
CA LEU A 355 -15.09 11.89 -19.49
C LEU A 355 -13.86 12.80 -19.36
N GLU A 356 -13.28 12.91 -18.17
CA GLU A 356 -12.07 13.72 -17.97
C GLU A 356 -10.81 13.09 -18.56
N GLU A 357 -10.75 11.75 -18.64
CA GLU A 357 -9.68 11.04 -19.34
C GLU A 357 -9.85 11.03 -20.86
N ASN A 358 -11.04 11.37 -21.37
CA ASN A 358 -11.42 11.18 -22.77
C ASN A 358 -11.12 9.73 -23.23
N LEU A 359 -11.69 8.77 -22.50
CA LEU A 359 -11.30 7.36 -22.56
C LEU A 359 -11.27 6.79 -24.00
N SER A 360 -10.09 6.31 -24.41
CA SER A 360 -9.80 5.80 -25.75
C SER A 360 -9.60 4.28 -25.84
N ILE A 361 -9.73 3.59 -24.72
CA ILE A 361 -9.74 2.12 -24.64
C ILE A 361 -11.15 1.64 -24.25
N PRO A 362 -11.60 0.46 -24.70
CA PRO A 362 -12.93 -0.04 -24.33
C PRO A 362 -13.01 -0.34 -22.84
N ALA A 363 -14.21 -0.16 -22.28
CA ALA A 363 -14.49 -0.54 -20.90
C ALA A 363 -15.74 -1.39 -20.76
N VAL A 364 -15.66 -2.42 -19.90
CA VAL A 364 -16.82 -3.23 -19.51
C VAL A 364 -16.97 -3.17 -18.00
N ILE A 365 -18.14 -2.70 -17.55
CA ILE A 365 -18.43 -2.39 -16.15
C ILE A 365 -19.61 -3.23 -15.68
N ARG A 366 -19.35 -4.24 -14.88
CA ARG A 366 -20.37 -5.06 -14.21
C ARG A 366 -20.66 -4.49 -12.81
N LEU A 367 -21.82 -3.84 -12.69
CA LEU A 367 -22.26 -3.11 -11.49
C LEU A 367 -23.40 -3.85 -10.78
N GLY A 368 -23.15 -5.07 -10.29
CA GLY A 368 -24.20 -5.83 -9.62
C GLY A 368 -24.46 -5.37 -8.17
N GLY A 369 -25.72 -5.19 -7.80
CA GLY A 369 -26.13 -4.83 -6.42
C GLY A 369 -27.23 -3.76 -6.35
N ASN A 370 -27.23 -2.98 -5.27
CA ASN A 370 -28.28 -1.98 -5.06
C ASN A 370 -28.24 -0.88 -6.13
N MET A 371 -29.41 -0.54 -6.70
CA MET A 371 -29.58 0.46 -7.76
C MET A 371 -28.79 0.16 -9.06
N GLU A 372 -28.52 -1.11 -9.36
CA GLU A 372 -27.74 -1.51 -10.54
C GLU A 372 -28.35 -1.05 -11.87
N GLU A 373 -29.67 -1.16 -12.05
CA GLU A 373 -30.35 -0.74 -13.30
C GLU A 373 -30.13 0.74 -13.60
N GLU A 374 -30.23 1.59 -12.57
CA GLU A 374 -29.97 3.03 -12.70
C GLU A 374 -28.48 3.30 -12.95
N ALA A 375 -27.59 2.53 -12.33
CA ALA A 375 -26.16 2.67 -12.54
C ALA A 375 -25.75 2.33 -13.99
N VAL A 376 -26.28 1.25 -14.55
CA VAL A 376 -26.10 0.88 -15.97
C VAL A 376 -26.70 1.94 -16.89
N ARG A 377 -27.88 2.49 -16.56
CA ARG A 377 -28.49 3.60 -17.31
C ARG A 377 -27.60 4.84 -17.32
N ILE A 378 -27.00 5.21 -16.18
CA ILE A 378 -26.08 6.35 -16.06
C ILE A 378 -24.89 6.19 -17.01
N LEU A 379 -24.25 5.01 -17.02
CA LEU A 379 -23.13 4.74 -17.93
C LEU A 379 -23.56 4.88 -19.40
N LYS A 380 -24.65 4.21 -19.78
CA LYS A 380 -25.16 4.21 -21.15
C LYS A 380 -25.57 5.61 -21.64
N THR A 381 -26.09 6.45 -20.75
CA THR A 381 -26.58 7.78 -21.12
C THR A 381 -25.45 8.80 -21.23
N TYR A 382 -24.46 8.74 -20.33
CA TYR A 382 -23.47 9.82 -20.19
C TYR A 382 -22.11 9.54 -20.85
N LEU A 383 -21.89 8.32 -21.37
CA LEU A 383 -20.64 7.92 -22.01
C LEU A 383 -20.83 7.58 -23.50
N THR A 384 -21.77 8.23 -24.18
CA THR A 384 -21.98 8.09 -25.63
C THR A 384 -20.93 8.86 -26.44
N ASP A 385 -20.44 9.96 -25.89
CA ASP A 385 -19.62 10.95 -26.60
C ASP A 385 -18.13 10.85 -26.20
N ILE A 386 -17.62 9.63 -26.05
CA ILE A 386 -16.20 9.35 -25.80
C ILE A 386 -15.62 8.43 -26.88
N PRO A 387 -14.29 8.45 -27.12
CA PRO A 387 -13.70 7.75 -28.26
C PRO A 387 -13.87 6.22 -28.29
N ALA A 388 -13.99 5.59 -27.12
CA ALA A 388 -14.10 4.14 -27.00
C ALA A 388 -15.41 3.71 -26.31
N PRO A 389 -15.95 2.53 -26.67
CA PRO A 389 -17.20 2.05 -26.12
C PRO A 389 -17.09 1.69 -24.63
N VAL A 390 -18.12 2.05 -23.87
CA VAL A 390 -18.30 1.65 -22.47
C VAL A 390 -19.62 0.92 -22.32
N GLU A 391 -19.57 -0.34 -21.89
CA GLU A 391 -20.75 -1.19 -21.70
C GLU A 391 -20.97 -1.53 -20.23
N GLY A 392 -22.21 -1.35 -19.76
CA GLY A 392 -22.63 -1.59 -18.38
C GLY A 392 -23.50 -2.84 -18.26
N TYR A 393 -23.25 -3.64 -17.22
CA TYR A 393 -23.92 -4.93 -16.95
C TYR A 393 -24.36 -5.03 -15.49
N GLY A 394 -25.37 -5.87 -15.22
CA GLY A 394 -25.95 -6.08 -13.89
C GLY A 394 -25.43 -7.33 -13.19
N LYS A 395 -26.06 -7.71 -12.07
CA LYS A 395 -25.70 -8.93 -11.31
C LYS A 395 -25.95 -10.23 -12.08
N ASP A 396 -26.97 -10.26 -12.94
CA ASP A 396 -27.42 -11.46 -13.66
C ASP A 396 -26.53 -11.79 -14.87
N ASP A 397 -25.69 -10.85 -15.29
CA ASP A 397 -24.65 -11.06 -16.30
C ASP A 397 -23.42 -11.69 -15.64
N PRO A 398 -22.99 -12.90 -16.02
CA PRO A 398 -21.84 -13.53 -15.38
C PRO A 398 -20.53 -12.84 -15.78
N PRO A 399 -19.51 -12.81 -14.89
CA PRO A 399 -18.20 -12.22 -15.20
C PRO A 399 -17.55 -12.74 -16.48
N ASP A 400 -17.74 -14.02 -16.82
CA ASP A 400 -17.22 -14.63 -18.06
C ASP A 400 -17.82 -13.99 -19.33
N LEU A 401 -19.12 -13.67 -19.31
CA LEU A 401 -19.79 -12.98 -20.40
C LEU A 401 -19.24 -11.56 -20.56
N CYS A 402 -19.08 -10.84 -19.45
CA CYS A 402 -18.51 -9.50 -19.46
C CYS A 402 -17.06 -9.49 -19.95
N ALA A 403 -16.25 -10.47 -19.52
CA ALA A 403 -14.85 -10.60 -19.94
C ALA A 403 -14.75 -10.93 -21.44
N LEU A 404 -15.58 -11.85 -21.93
CA LEU A 404 -15.68 -12.15 -23.36
C LEU A 404 -16.07 -10.90 -24.15
N ARG A 405 -17.03 -10.11 -23.64
CA ARG A 405 -17.43 -8.86 -24.29
C ARG A 405 -16.28 -7.87 -24.38
N LEU A 406 -15.51 -7.70 -23.30
CA LEU A 406 -14.35 -6.81 -23.32
C LEU A 406 -13.35 -7.23 -24.42
N LYS A 407 -13.09 -8.54 -24.54
CA LYS A 407 -12.24 -9.09 -25.61
C LYS A 407 -12.73 -8.72 -27.01
N GLU A 408 -14.03 -8.81 -27.25
CA GLU A 408 -14.63 -8.44 -28.55
C GLU A 408 -14.51 -6.95 -28.87
N LEU A 409 -14.50 -6.10 -27.85
CA LEU A 409 -14.38 -4.65 -28.00
C LEU A 409 -12.93 -4.19 -28.22
N ILE A 410 -11.94 -4.94 -27.70
CA ILE A 410 -10.52 -4.61 -27.85
C ILE A 410 -10.06 -4.85 -29.29
N ARG A 411 -9.62 -3.79 -29.96
CA ARG A 411 -9.04 -3.87 -31.30
C ARG A 411 -7.52 -4.14 -31.21
N PRO A 412 -6.92 -4.90 -32.13
CA PRO A 412 -5.48 -5.10 -32.17
C PRO A 412 -4.70 -3.78 -32.13
N GLY A 413 -3.66 -3.70 -31.30
CA GLY A 413 -2.83 -2.51 -31.12
C GLY A 413 -3.45 -1.39 -30.28
N THR A 414 -4.64 -1.59 -29.70
CA THR A 414 -5.28 -0.62 -28.80
C THR A 414 -4.55 -0.63 -27.46
N ILE A 415 -3.93 0.48 -27.10
CA ILE A 415 -3.25 0.66 -25.81
C ILE A 415 -3.54 2.05 -25.25
N HIS A 416 -3.65 2.14 -23.93
CA HIS A 416 -3.91 3.40 -23.25
C HIS A 416 -2.68 4.29 -23.25
N GLN A 417 -2.85 5.51 -23.74
CA GLN A 417 -1.86 6.58 -23.65
C GLN A 417 -2.21 7.48 -22.46
N VAL A 418 -1.30 7.57 -21.50
CA VAL A 418 -1.48 8.42 -20.33
C VAL A 418 -1.35 9.87 -20.76
N SER A 419 -2.43 10.63 -20.60
CA SER A 419 -2.46 12.05 -20.93
C SER A 419 -1.98 12.93 -19.77
N ARG A 420 -1.37 14.07 -20.10
CA ARG A 420 -1.17 15.14 -19.11
C ARG A 420 -2.54 15.58 -18.59
N PHE A 421 -2.62 15.77 -17.29
CA PHE A 421 -3.85 16.20 -16.63
C PHE A 421 -3.54 17.35 -15.69
N THR A 422 -4.29 18.42 -15.84
CA THR A 422 -4.31 19.55 -14.90
C THR A 422 -5.70 19.70 -14.34
N LEU A 423 -5.79 20.00 -13.04
CA LEU A 423 -7.07 20.26 -12.42
C LEU A 423 -7.72 21.48 -13.08
N PRO A 424 -9.01 21.41 -13.43
CA PRO A 424 -9.69 22.53 -14.04
C PRO A 424 -9.77 23.72 -13.07
N GLU A 425 -9.65 24.94 -13.60
CA GLU A 425 -9.86 26.14 -12.79
C GLU A 425 -11.28 26.17 -12.19
N PRO A 426 -11.41 26.50 -10.90
CA PRO A 426 -12.71 26.61 -10.24
C PRO A 426 -13.47 27.83 -10.73
N PHE A 427 -14.79 27.69 -10.82
CA PHE A 427 -15.68 28.83 -11.04
C PHE A 427 -15.71 29.81 -9.84
N PRO A 428 -16.18 31.06 -10.03
CA PRO A 428 -16.09 32.11 -9.01
C PRO A 428 -16.76 31.77 -7.67
N TYR A 429 -17.95 31.15 -7.69
CA TYR A 429 -18.60 30.70 -6.46
C TYR A 429 -18.08 29.31 -6.11
N ARG A 430 -17.44 29.14 -4.96
CA ARG A 430 -16.81 27.87 -4.58
C ARG A 430 -16.77 27.65 -3.09
N PHE A 431 -16.78 26.39 -2.69
CA PHE A 431 -16.64 25.98 -1.30
C PHE A 431 -15.97 24.60 -1.20
N GLU A 432 -15.24 24.40 -0.11
CA GLU A 432 -14.51 23.15 0.14
C GLU A 432 -15.45 22.03 0.63
N THR A 433 -15.09 20.81 0.29
CA THR A 433 -15.70 19.57 0.77
C THR A 433 -14.63 18.74 1.48
N PHE A 434 -14.98 17.53 1.93
CA PHE A 434 -14.06 16.68 2.66
C PHE A 434 -12.77 16.37 1.91
N SER A 435 -12.85 16.10 0.60
CA SER A 435 -11.70 15.69 -0.20
C SER A 435 -11.47 16.56 -1.45
N GLY A 436 -12.34 17.53 -1.72
CA GLY A 436 -12.22 18.39 -2.90
C GLY A 436 -12.94 19.72 -2.77
N LEU A 437 -13.37 20.28 -3.90
CA LEU A 437 -14.02 21.58 -3.98
C LEU A 437 -15.24 21.48 -4.90
N ILE A 438 -16.34 22.11 -4.53
CA ILE A 438 -17.45 22.36 -5.47
C ILE A 438 -17.35 23.82 -5.91
N SER A 439 -17.43 24.05 -7.22
CA SER A 439 -17.47 25.37 -7.81
C SER A 439 -18.64 25.51 -8.77
N ILE A 440 -19.22 26.70 -8.85
CA ILE A 440 -20.45 27.00 -9.59
C ILE A 440 -20.27 28.31 -10.38
N ASP A 441 -20.59 28.26 -11.67
CA ASP A 441 -20.69 29.43 -12.54
C ASP A 441 -22.10 30.00 -12.50
N HIS A 442 -22.32 30.97 -11.62
CA HIS A 442 -23.62 31.65 -11.48
C HIS A 442 -24.05 32.42 -12.73
N GLN A 443 -23.14 32.77 -13.66
CA GLN A 443 -23.52 33.41 -14.91
C GLN A 443 -24.21 32.40 -15.83
N ARG A 444 -23.61 31.21 -15.99
CA ARG A 444 -24.23 30.10 -16.73
C ARG A 444 -25.54 29.64 -16.09
N CYS A 445 -25.63 29.62 -14.76
CA CYS A 445 -26.85 29.22 -14.06
C CYS A 445 -28.10 30.06 -14.39
N ARG A 446 -27.93 31.30 -14.89
CA ARG A 446 -29.08 32.16 -15.27
C ARG A 446 -29.93 31.55 -16.38
N ASN A 447 -29.32 30.70 -17.21
CA ASN A 447 -29.98 30.06 -18.34
C ASN A 447 -30.46 28.63 -18.00
N CYS A 448 -30.29 28.16 -16.76
CA CYS A 448 -30.78 26.84 -16.36
C CYS A 448 -32.32 26.81 -16.33
N GLN A 449 -32.91 25.79 -16.92
CA GLN A 449 -34.36 25.67 -17.06
C GLN A 449 -35.00 25.01 -15.83
N SER A 450 -34.52 23.83 -15.46
CA SER A 450 -35.04 23.03 -14.36
C SER A 450 -34.34 23.32 -13.03
N ARG A 451 -33.05 23.70 -13.08
CA ARG A 451 -32.19 23.81 -11.89
C ARG A 451 -32.14 22.50 -11.10
N GLY A 452 -32.36 21.37 -11.77
CA GLY A 452 -32.48 20.04 -11.14
C GLY A 452 -31.23 19.56 -10.41
N CYS A 453 -30.11 20.29 -10.47
CA CYS A 453 -28.96 20.08 -9.59
C CYS A 453 -29.31 20.12 -8.09
N ILE A 454 -30.36 20.86 -7.70
CA ILE A 454 -30.86 20.93 -6.32
C ILE A 454 -31.55 19.61 -5.93
N GLU A 455 -32.45 19.12 -6.77
CA GLU A 455 -33.18 17.85 -6.55
C GLU A 455 -32.26 16.63 -6.67
N ALA A 456 -31.34 16.65 -7.64
CA ALA A 456 -30.32 15.62 -7.82
C ALA A 456 -29.43 15.47 -6.56
N CYS A 457 -29.26 16.56 -5.80
CA CYS A 457 -28.53 16.54 -4.55
C CYS A 457 -29.38 16.00 -3.38
N ARG A 458 -29.43 14.67 -3.25
CA ARG A 458 -30.15 13.99 -2.15
C ARG A 458 -29.69 14.40 -0.74
N TYR A 459 -28.47 14.93 -0.61
CA TYR A 459 -27.89 15.38 0.65
C TYR A 459 -28.22 16.84 0.98
N GLN A 460 -28.96 17.53 0.11
CA GLN A 460 -29.46 18.90 0.30
C GLN A 460 -28.33 19.88 0.69
N ILE A 461 -27.16 19.73 0.06
CA ILE A 461 -26.02 20.65 0.30
C ILE A 461 -26.17 21.96 -0.49
N LEU A 462 -27.07 21.99 -1.48
CA LEU A 462 -27.38 23.15 -2.30
C LEU A 462 -28.82 23.60 -2.07
N LYS A 463 -29.05 24.92 -2.06
CA LYS A 463 -30.36 25.58 -2.10
C LYS A 463 -30.37 26.63 -3.20
N LEU A 464 -31.55 27.14 -3.55
CA LEU A 464 -31.68 28.31 -4.41
C LEU A 464 -31.70 29.58 -3.58
N GLU A 465 -30.89 30.55 -4.00
CA GLU A 465 -30.92 31.94 -3.53
C GLU A 465 -30.80 32.82 -4.77
N ASP A 466 -31.75 33.74 -4.98
CA ASP A 466 -31.85 34.55 -6.19
C ASP A 466 -31.73 33.75 -7.50
N GLN A 467 -32.43 32.60 -7.57
CA GLN A 467 -32.42 31.66 -8.70
C GLN A 467 -31.06 31.01 -9.00
N ARG A 468 -30.10 31.12 -8.08
CA ARG A 468 -28.76 30.54 -8.21
C ARG A 468 -28.52 29.45 -7.17
N PRO A 469 -27.86 28.34 -7.54
CA PRO A 469 -27.43 27.34 -6.57
C PRO A 469 -26.37 27.93 -5.64
N VAL A 470 -26.64 27.90 -4.34
CA VAL A 470 -25.70 28.29 -3.27
C VAL A 470 -25.66 27.21 -2.20
N LEU A 471 -24.63 27.24 -1.36
CA LEU A 471 -24.49 26.31 -0.25
C LEU A 471 -25.65 26.48 0.75
N ALA A 472 -26.33 25.39 1.06
CA ALA A 472 -27.48 25.36 1.99
C ALA A 472 -27.08 25.11 3.45
N GLN A 473 -25.87 24.58 3.66
CA GLN A 473 -25.41 24.10 4.95
C GLN A 473 -24.17 24.89 5.41
N ASP A 474 -23.85 24.75 6.70
CA ASP A 474 -22.63 25.34 7.25
C ASP A 474 -21.37 24.86 6.48
N PRO A 475 -20.53 25.77 5.95
CA PRO A 475 -19.32 25.41 5.23
C PRO A 475 -18.38 24.49 6.01
N ALA A 476 -18.26 24.68 7.33
CA ALA A 476 -17.38 23.84 8.15
C ALA A 476 -17.92 22.40 8.26
N ALA A 477 -19.24 22.22 8.37
CA ALA A 477 -19.87 20.91 8.32
C ALA A 477 -19.69 20.20 6.96
N VAL A 478 -19.80 20.95 5.86
CA VAL A 478 -19.58 20.42 4.50
C VAL A 478 -18.15 19.97 4.31
N LYS A 479 -17.17 20.76 4.77
CA LYS A 479 -15.75 20.41 4.81
C LYS A 479 -15.45 19.17 5.68
N LYS A 480 -16.29 18.88 6.68
CA LYS A 480 -16.20 17.66 7.52
C LYS A 480 -16.90 16.44 6.93
N GLY A 481 -17.49 16.53 5.73
CA GLY A 481 -18.08 15.39 5.02
C GLY A 481 -19.60 15.33 4.97
N ARG A 482 -20.31 16.42 5.32
CA ARG A 482 -21.77 16.51 5.06
C ARG A 482 -22.11 16.36 3.57
N CYS A 483 -21.22 16.84 2.71
CA CYS A 483 -21.25 16.46 1.30
C CYS A 483 -20.41 15.18 1.12
N PRO A 484 -21.02 14.06 0.68
CA PRO A 484 -20.27 12.86 0.35
C PRO A 484 -19.63 12.93 -1.04
N GLU A 485 -19.75 14.05 -1.76
CA GLU A 485 -19.22 14.23 -3.11
C GLU A 485 -19.77 13.17 -4.08
N CYS A 486 -21.09 12.89 -4.00
CA CYS A 486 -21.78 11.88 -4.80
C CYS A 486 -21.91 12.19 -6.30
N LEU A 487 -21.34 13.32 -6.76
CA LEU A 487 -21.31 13.79 -8.15
C LEU A 487 -22.64 14.02 -8.86
N ALA A 488 -23.78 13.82 -8.18
CA ALA A 488 -25.10 13.91 -8.79
C ALA A 488 -25.41 15.30 -9.38
N CYS A 489 -25.07 16.38 -8.65
CA CYS A 489 -25.36 17.75 -9.10
C CYS A 489 -24.47 18.18 -10.29
N GLU A 490 -23.21 17.77 -10.33
CA GLU A 490 -22.30 18.02 -11.45
C GLU A 490 -22.80 17.29 -12.71
N LEU A 491 -23.06 15.98 -12.62
CA LEU A 491 -23.50 15.21 -13.77
C LEU A 491 -24.87 15.67 -14.28
N PHE A 492 -25.81 15.96 -13.38
CA PHE A 492 -27.08 16.54 -13.79
C PHE A 492 -26.87 17.86 -14.53
N CYS A 493 -26.06 18.76 -13.96
CA CYS A 493 -25.83 20.07 -14.55
C CYS A 493 -25.14 19.99 -15.92
N ARG A 494 -24.22 19.04 -16.10
CA ARG A 494 -23.47 18.86 -17.34
C ARG A 494 -24.33 18.30 -18.47
N PHE A 495 -25.19 17.34 -18.17
CA PHE A 495 -25.93 16.60 -19.20
C PHE A 495 -27.35 17.10 -19.46
N HIS A 496 -27.95 17.82 -18.49
CA HIS A 496 -29.34 18.29 -18.60
C HIS A 496 -29.47 19.81 -18.50
N GLU A 497 -28.37 20.53 -18.25
CA GLU A 497 -28.36 21.98 -18.05
C GLU A 497 -27.09 22.62 -18.64
N GLN A 498 -26.61 23.71 -18.03
CA GLN A 498 -25.63 24.64 -18.60
C GLN A 498 -24.16 24.30 -18.29
N ASP A 499 -23.84 23.08 -17.84
CA ASP A 499 -22.48 22.68 -17.40
C ASP A 499 -21.82 23.74 -16.49
N ALA A 500 -22.59 24.16 -15.48
CA ALA A 500 -22.29 25.28 -14.60
C ALA A 500 -21.78 24.84 -13.22
N ILE A 501 -21.81 23.54 -12.89
CA ILE A 501 -21.31 23.01 -11.62
C ILE A 501 -20.13 22.10 -11.92
N ARG A 502 -19.04 22.29 -11.18
CA ARG A 502 -17.84 21.46 -11.28
C ARG A 502 -17.37 21.04 -9.90
N ILE A 503 -17.18 19.73 -9.73
CA ILE A 503 -16.62 19.14 -8.51
C ILE A 503 -15.17 18.76 -8.81
N ILE A 504 -14.25 19.46 -8.18
CA ILE A 504 -12.81 19.30 -8.37
C ILE A 504 -12.30 18.35 -7.29
N LEU A 505 -11.78 17.20 -7.71
CA LEU A 505 -11.34 16.11 -6.84
C LEU A 505 -9.83 15.91 -7.01
N PRO A 506 -8.99 16.63 -6.25
CA PRO A 506 -7.54 16.51 -6.37
C PRO A 506 -7.06 15.10 -5.99
N ILE A 507 -5.99 14.67 -6.67
CA ILE A 507 -5.23 13.44 -6.38
C ILE A 507 -3.76 13.86 -6.19
N PRO A 508 -3.33 14.16 -4.95
CA PRO A 508 -2.00 14.71 -4.70
C PRO A 508 -0.89 13.84 -5.28
N GLY A 509 -0.04 14.43 -6.12
CA GLY A 509 1.08 13.76 -6.79
C GLY A 509 0.77 13.17 -8.17
N LEU A 510 -0.50 12.97 -8.54
CA LEU A 510 -0.85 12.31 -9.81
C LEU A 510 -0.52 13.16 -11.04
N GLU A 511 -0.71 14.48 -10.97
CA GLU A 511 -0.37 15.39 -12.08
C GLU A 511 1.13 15.34 -12.40
N ALA A 512 1.98 15.49 -11.38
CA ALA A 512 3.43 15.39 -11.54
C ALA A 512 3.88 14.00 -12.04
N TYR A 513 3.24 12.93 -11.55
CA TYR A 513 3.49 11.56 -12.01
C TYR A 513 3.17 11.40 -13.51
N ARG A 514 1.98 11.82 -13.94
CA ARG A 514 1.57 11.74 -15.36
C ARG A 514 2.39 12.64 -16.27
N GLN A 515 2.84 13.80 -15.78
CA GLN A 515 3.71 14.70 -16.52
C GLN A 515 5.03 14.00 -16.87
N ARG A 516 5.68 13.34 -15.89
CA ARG A 516 6.92 12.58 -16.14
C ARG A 516 6.73 11.42 -17.12
N LEU A 517 5.61 10.68 -17.01
CA LEU A 517 5.28 9.63 -17.99
C LEU A 517 5.13 10.19 -19.41
N SER A 518 4.48 11.35 -19.54
CA SER A 518 4.26 12.01 -20.84
C SER A 518 5.53 12.59 -21.45
N ASP A 519 6.51 12.96 -20.61
CA ASP A 519 7.78 13.53 -21.04
C ASP A 519 8.79 12.43 -21.48
N GLY A 520 8.37 11.16 -21.51
CA GLY A 520 9.22 10.03 -21.86
C GLY A 520 10.21 9.64 -20.76
N ASP A 521 10.03 10.20 -19.56
CA ASP A 521 10.81 9.91 -18.36
C ASP A 521 10.29 8.59 -17.74
N HIS A 522 10.22 7.53 -18.56
CA HIS A 522 10.16 6.17 -18.04
C HIS A 522 11.42 6.00 -17.21
N HIS A 523 11.28 5.87 -15.89
CA HIS A 523 12.40 5.84 -14.97
C HIS A 523 13.56 4.98 -15.51
N ARG A 524 14.56 5.65 -16.06
CA ARG A 524 15.97 5.28 -15.92
C ARG A 524 16.32 5.47 -14.45
N GLN A 525 15.71 4.71 -13.56
CA GLN A 525 16.37 4.37 -12.31
C GLN A 525 17.22 3.16 -12.65
N GLY A 526 18.45 3.44 -13.09
CA GLY A 526 19.53 2.46 -13.28
C GLY A 526 19.84 1.74 -11.98
#